data_AF-A0A964V356-F1
#
_entry.id   AF-A0A964V356-F1
#
_cell.length_a   1.000
_cell.length_b   1.000
_cell.length_c   1.000
_cell.angle_alpha   90.00
_cell.angle_beta   90.00
_cell.angle_gamma   90.00
#
_symmetry.space_group_name_H-M   'P 1'
#
loop_
_entity.id
_entity.type
_entity.pdbx_description
1 polymer ?
#
loop_
_entity_poly.entity_id
_entity_poly.type
_entity_poly.pdbx_seq_one_letter_code
_entity_poly.pdbx_strand_id
1 'polypeptide(L)'
;MMGHSQGSAFVLQLGERYGTKTLWYGMKKLLDQYISNHYDEVRAYTLYFLTKMGSNIDADTVINNSYLHVLTINEDAESIDQVKSYILNTIKCQILWNTSISHRDDRVTSMEYDGSNDIDDEQDLQSKILEDKIYSTHKGMIEIYRSQISDNVHRIVFEAYIDKGYTTARAMAKYFDIPVTSAHYLIKEIKQNLRKLQYRYEAISNN
;
A
#
# COMPACT_ATOMS: atom_id res chain seq x y z
N MET A 1 58.64 -6.53 1.52
CA MET A 1 58.07 -5.47 2.37
C MET A 1 56.57 -5.67 2.45
N MET A 2 56.08 -5.81 3.67
CA MET A 2 54.67 -5.95 4.03
C MET A 2 53.88 -4.67 3.77
N GLY A 3 52.55 -4.80 3.61
CA GLY A 3 51.61 -3.68 3.70
C GLY A 3 50.21 -4.05 3.21
N HIS A 4 49.42 -4.65 4.10
CA HIS A 4 47.96 -4.84 3.93
C HIS A 4 47.23 -3.49 3.85
N SER A 5 46.16 -3.44 3.04
CA SER A 5 44.88 -2.83 3.47
C SER A 5 43.74 -3.37 2.62
N GLN A 6 42.89 -4.21 3.22
CA GLN A 6 41.48 -4.25 2.87
C GLN A 6 40.86 -2.89 3.26
N GLY A 7 39.81 -2.46 2.55
CA GLY A 7 39.09 -1.23 2.91
C GLY A 7 38.02 -0.89 1.91
N SER A 8 36.83 -1.45 2.10
CA SER A 8 35.58 -0.94 1.55
C SER A 8 35.35 0.52 1.95
N ALA A 9 34.86 1.35 1.03
CA ALA A 9 34.13 2.58 1.32
C ALA A 9 33.10 2.74 0.18
N PHE A 10 31.82 2.39 0.33
CA PHE A 10 30.82 3.16 1.07
C PHE A 10 31.03 4.67 0.90
N VAL A 11 30.21 5.31 0.07
CA VAL A 11 29.10 6.16 0.53
C VAL A 11 28.49 6.85 -0.69
N LEU A 12 27.18 6.67 -0.83
CA LEU A 12 26.29 7.51 -1.61
C LEU A 12 26.64 8.99 -1.43
N GLN A 13 26.91 9.69 -2.52
CA GLN A 13 26.57 11.11 -2.56
C GLN A 13 25.69 11.34 -3.78
N LEU A 14 24.39 11.15 -3.54
CA LEU A 14 23.35 11.94 -4.17
C LEU A 14 23.77 13.41 -4.04
N GLY A 15 24.33 13.93 -5.12
CA GLY A 15 24.56 15.35 -5.32
C GLY A 15 23.59 15.81 -6.38
N GLU A 16 22.41 16.21 -5.93
CA GLU A 16 21.40 16.93 -6.70
C GLU A 16 22.07 17.99 -7.59
N ARG A 17 21.81 17.91 -8.89
CA ARG A 17 21.72 19.11 -9.74
C ARG A 17 20.41 19.03 -10.48
N TYR A 18 19.37 19.51 -9.81
CA TYR A 18 18.18 20.05 -10.45
C TYR A 18 18.63 21.17 -11.39
N GLY A 19 18.66 20.85 -12.68
CA GLY A 19 19.09 21.76 -13.74
C GLY A 19 18.96 21.01 -15.05
N THR A 20 17.88 21.30 -15.77
CA THR A 20 17.63 20.81 -17.12
C THR A 20 18.87 21.02 -17.97
N LYS A 21 19.59 19.93 -18.27
CA LYS A 21 20.67 19.96 -19.25
C LYS A 21 20.04 20.37 -20.57
N THR A 22 20.39 21.57 -20.99
CA THR A 22 19.89 22.24 -22.19
C THR A 22 20.44 21.51 -23.42
N LEU A 23 19.83 20.39 -23.79
CA LEU A 23 19.91 19.82 -25.14
C LEU A 23 18.77 20.44 -25.95
N TRP A 24 18.95 21.73 -26.25
CA TRP A 24 18.15 22.50 -27.19
C TRP A 24 18.83 22.29 -28.55
N TYR A 25 18.20 21.72 -29.59
CA TYR A 25 17.28 22.43 -30.46
C TYR A 25 16.70 21.42 -31.47
N GLY A 26 15.42 21.07 -31.33
CA GLY A 26 14.73 20.17 -32.27
C GLY A 26 13.39 19.76 -31.67
N MET A 27 13.41 18.72 -30.84
CA MET A 27 12.24 18.18 -30.13
C MET A 27 11.48 19.26 -29.36
N LYS A 28 12.14 20.01 -28.45
CA LYS A 28 11.48 21.04 -27.65
C LYS A 28 10.84 22.13 -28.50
N LYS A 29 11.53 22.62 -29.54
CA LYS A 29 11.01 23.68 -30.41
C LYS A 29 9.75 23.23 -31.14
N LEU A 30 9.77 22.03 -31.71
CA LEU A 30 8.64 21.47 -32.43
C LEU A 30 7.47 21.12 -31.49
N LEU A 31 7.77 20.65 -30.27
CA LEU A 31 6.76 20.37 -29.24
C LEU A 31 6.11 21.63 -28.70
N ASP A 32 6.90 22.66 -28.40
CA ASP A 32 6.41 23.98 -27.99
C ASP A 32 5.49 24.56 -29.07
N GLN A 33 5.91 24.48 -30.34
CA GLN A 33 5.11 24.93 -31.48
C GLN A 33 3.82 24.11 -31.65
N TYR A 34 3.88 22.78 -31.53
CA TYR A 34 2.71 21.92 -31.69
C TYR A 34 1.67 22.19 -30.61
N ILE A 35 2.08 22.15 -29.34
CA ILE A 35 1.20 22.36 -28.19
C ILE A 35 0.58 23.75 -28.23
N SER A 36 1.35 24.79 -28.53
CA SER A 36 0.82 26.17 -28.59
C SER A 36 -0.27 26.34 -29.66
N ASN A 37 -0.18 25.60 -30.76
CA ASN A 37 -1.13 25.72 -31.88
C ASN A 37 -2.31 24.74 -31.78
N HIS A 38 -2.18 23.64 -31.04
CA HIS A 38 -3.15 22.53 -31.04
C HIS A 38 -3.60 22.14 -29.62
N TYR A 39 -3.44 23.02 -28.63
CA TYR A 39 -3.74 22.70 -27.23
C TYR A 39 -5.17 22.20 -27.05
N ASP A 40 -6.15 22.88 -27.65
CA ASP A 40 -7.56 22.52 -27.53
C ASP A 40 -7.86 21.13 -28.10
N GLU A 41 -7.21 20.76 -29.21
CA GLU A 41 -7.33 19.42 -29.81
C GLU A 41 -6.69 18.35 -28.92
N VAL A 42 -5.50 18.62 -28.38
CA VAL A 42 -4.79 17.71 -27.46
C VAL A 42 -5.59 17.53 -26.16
N ARG A 43 -6.23 18.59 -25.67
CA ARG A 43 -7.10 18.55 -24.50
C ARG A 43 -8.37 17.76 -24.75
N ALA A 44 -9.05 18.01 -25.88
CA ALA A 44 -10.22 17.23 -26.29
C ALA A 44 -9.90 15.74 -26.44
N TYR A 45 -8.74 15.43 -27.04
CA TYR A 45 -8.23 14.07 -27.15
C TYR A 45 -7.99 13.41 -25.79
N THR A 46 -7.34 14.12 -24.88
CA THR A 46 -7.04 13.64 -23.52
C THR A 46 -8.34 13.38 -22.74
N LEU A 47 -9.30 14.30 -22.78
CA LEU A 47 -10.61 14.16 -22.15
C LEU A 47 -11.41 12.98 -22.70
N TYR A 48 -11.37 12.75 -24.01
CA TYR A 48 -11.99 11.56 -24.62
C TYR A 48 -11.44 10.26 -24.00
N PHE A 49 -10.12 10.14 -23.85
CA PHE A 49 -9.51 8.96 -23.25
C PHE A 49 -9.78 8.84 -21.75
N LEU A 50 -9.71 9.93 -21.00
CA LEU A 50 -10.02 9.94 -19.56
C LEU A 50 -11.46 9.48 -19.31
N THR A 51 -12.43 10.03 -20.06
CA THR A 51 -13.85 9.67 -19.95
C THR A 51 -14.07 8.19 -20.31
N LYS A 52 -13.45 7.73 -21.41
CA LYS A 52 -13.56 6.34 -21.87
C LYS A 52 -12.96 5.34 -20.88
N MET A 53 -11.92 5.74 -20.16
CA MET A 53 -11.22 4.90 -19.18
C MET A 53 -11.78 5.06 -17.75
N GLY A 54 -12.75 5.95 -17.53
CA GLY A 54 -13.30 6.23 -16.20
C GLY A 54 -12.29 6.85 -15.23
N SER A 55 -11.33 7.61 -15.75
CA SER A 55 -10.26 8.23 -14.96
C SER A 55 -10.63 9.68 -14.63
N ASN A 56 -10.52 10.05 -13.35
CA ASN A 56 -10.83 11.38 -12.84
C ASN A 56 -9.63 12.35 -12.84
N ILE A 57 -8.46 11.90 -13.34
CA ILE A 57 -7.26 12.73 -13.43
C ILE A 57 -7.55 13.97 -14.28
N ASP A 58 -7.08 15.13 -13.83
CA ASP A 58 -7.15 16.35 -14.60
C ASP A 58 -6.39 16.25 -15.95
N ALA A 59 -7.03 16.73 -17.02
CA ALA A 59 -6.49 16.62 -18.37
C ALA A 59 -5.18 17.42 -18.54
N ASP A 60 -5.08 18.58 -17.91
CA ASP A 60 -3.90 19.44 -18.02
C ASP A 60 -2.70 18.80 -17.30
N THR A 61 -2.95 18.10 -16.18
CA THR A 61 -1.95 17.27 -15.48
C THR A 61 -1.39 16.17 -16.39
N VAL A 62 -2.26 15.44 -17.10
CA VAL A 62 -1.82 14.40 -18.05
C VAL A 62 -1.00 14.98 -19.19
N ILE A 63 -1.41 16.13 -19.74
CA ILE A 63 -0.72 16.80 -20.85
C ILE A 63 0.65 17.30 -20.42
N ASN A 64 0.75 17.93 -19.24
CA ASN A 64 2.01 18.44 -18.69
C ASN A 64 3.02 17.31 -18.44
N ASN A 65 2.59 16.23 -17.80
CA ASN A 65 3.45 15.07 -17.57
C ASN A 65 3.85 14.37 -18.87
N SER A 66 2.96 14.34 -19.85
CA SER A 66 3.28 13.81 -21.18
C SER A 66 4.30 14.70 -21.90
N TYR A 67 4.16 16.02 -21.81
CA TYR A 67 5.11 16.99 -22.38
C TYR A 67 6.50 16.81 -21.76
N LEU A 68 6.60 16.72 -20.43
CA LEU A 68 7.85 16.50 -19.73
C LEU A 68 8.51 15.18 -20.13
N HIS A 69 7.73 14.10 -20.29
CA HIS A 69 8.24 12.82 -20.74
C HIS A 69 8.72 12.86 -22.20
N VAL A 70 8.03 13.56 -23.10
CA VAL A 70 8.52 13.71 -24.48
C VAL A 70 9.86 14.46 -24.52
N LEU A 71 10.07 15.42 -23.62
CA LEU A 71 11.36 16.12 -23.51
C LEU A 71 12.51 15.25 -22.98
N THR A 72 12.25 14.12 -22.32
CA THR A 72 13.31 13.20 -21.87
C THR A 72 13.71 12.17 -22.93
N ILE A 73 12.96 12.07 -24.03
CA ILE A 73 13.31 11.21 -25.16
C ILE A 73 14.56 11.79 -25.82
N ASN A 74 15.67 11.04 -25.77
CA ASN A 74 16.98 11.46 -26.28
C ASN A 74 17.10 11.26 -27.80
N GLU A 75 16.04 11.58 -28.53
CA GLU A 75 15.96 11.55 -30.00
C GLU A 75 15.52 12.94 -30.48
N ASP A 76 16.23 13.49 -31.46
CA ASP A 76 15.79 14.72 -32.12
C ASP A 76 14.60 14.40 -33.04
N ALA A 77 13.49 15.13 -32.87
CA ALA A 77 12.39 15.05 -33.81
C ALA A 77 12.71 15.84 -35.08
N GLU A 78 12.50 15.19 -36.23
CA GLU A 78 12.73 15.79 -37.55
C GLU A 78 11.48 16.54 -38.07
N SER A 79 10.30 16.25 -37.52
CA SER A 79 9.02 16.81 -37.98
C SER A 79 7.98 17.00 -36.88
N ILE A 80 7.00 17.88 -37.14
CA ILE A 80 5.86 18.13 -36.24
C ILE A 80 5.00 16.87 -36.06
N ASP A 81 4.81 16.06 -37.13
CA ASP A 81 4.01 14.83 -37.07
C ASP A 81 4.62 13.77 -36.15
N GLN A 82 5.96 13.71 -36.10
CA GLN A 82 6.67 12.82 -35.19
C GLN A 82 6.44 13.24 -33.73
N VAL A 83 6.52 14.54 -33.44
CA VAL A 83 6.24 15.10 -32.11
C VAL A 83 4.78 14.87 -31.70
N LYS A 84 3.84 15.10 -32.62
CA LYS A 84 2.42 14.76 -32.44
C LYS A 84 2.24 13.30 -32.05
N SER A 85 2.91 12.39 -32.75
CA SER A 85 2.82 10.96 -32.45
C SER A 85 3.39 10.62 -31.06
N TYR A 86 4.53 11.20 -30.68
CA TYR A 86 5.12 11.00 -29.36
C TYR A 86 4.21 11.51 -28.24
N ILE A 87 3.67 12.73 -28.35
CA ILE A 87 2.84 13.30 -27.29
C ILE A 87 1.52 12.53 -27.13
N LEU A 88 0.84 12.19 -28.22
CA LEU A 88 -0.44 11.46 -28.15
C LEU A 88 -0.26 10.04 -27.62
N ASN A 89 0.83 9.36 -27.98
CA ASN A 89 1.13 8.04 -27.43
C ASN A 89 1.51 8.12 -25.95
N THR A 90 2.27 9.14 -25.56
CA THR A 90 2.63 9.35 -24.15
C THR A 90 1.39 9.64 -23.31
N ILE A 91 0.45 10.44 -23.80
CA ILE A 91 -0.85 10.69 -23.14
C ILE A 91 -1.60 9.39 -22.88
N LYS A 92 -1.67 8.49 -23.87
CA LYS A 92 -2.29 7.16 -23.67
C LYS A 92 -1.59 6.39 -22.57
N CYS A 93 -0.26 6.34 -22.55
CA CYS A 93 0.49 5.63 -21.52
C CYS A 93 0.25 6.23 -20.13
N GLN A 94 0.20 7.56 -20.00
CA GLN A 94 -0.05 8.25 -18.74
C GLN A 94 -1.47 7.93 -18.19
N ILE A 95 -2.45 7.74 -19.06
CA ILE A 95 -3.83 7.38 -18.65
C ILE A 95 -3.95 5.88 -18.36
N LEU A 96 -3.38 5.02 -19.21
CA LEU A 96 -3.56 3.56 -19.16
C LEU A 96 -2.82 2.89 -17.99
N TRP A 97 -1.65 3.40 -17.62
CA TRP A 97 -0.83 2.78 -16.59
C TRP A 97 -1.07 3.42 -15.23
N ASN A 98 -1.59 2.65 -14.28
CA ASN A 98 -1.81 3.11 -12.91
C ASN A 98 -0.51 3.47 -12.17
N THR A 99 0.65 3.05 -12.70
CA THR A 99 1.98 3.40 -12.20
C THR A 99 2.55 4.67 -12.84
N SER A 100 1.76 5.38 -13.66
CA SER A 100 2.20 6.60 -14.33
C SER A 100 2.39 7.77 -13.37
N ILE A 101 3.11 8.78 -13.83
CA ILE A 101 3.36 9.99 -13.03
C ILE A 101 2.06 10.75 -12.82
N SER A 102 1.20 10.83 -13.84
CA SER A 102 -0.11 11.49 -13.72
C SER A 102 -1.00 10.86 -12.67
N HIS A 103 -1.05 9.52 -12.55
CA HIS A 103 -1.80 8.85 -11.48
C HIS A 103 -1.20 9.14 -10.09
N ARG A 104 0.13 9.25 -10.00
CA ARG A 104 0.79 9.57 -8.73
C ARG A 104 0.55 11.02 -8.31
N ASP A 105 0.66 11.96 -9.23
CA ASP A 105 0.50 13.38 -8.97
C ASP A 105 -0.97 13.73 -8.70
N ASP A 106 -1.91 13.06 -9.38
CA ASP A 106 -3.33 13.12 -9.06
C ASP A 106 -3.57 12.66 -7.62
N ARG A 107 -3.08 11.47 -7.22
CA ARG A 107 -3.20 10.99 -5.82
C ARG A 107 -2.64 11.96 -4.76
N VAL A 108 -1.58 12.71 -5.09
CA VAL A 108 -1.01 13.72 -4.18
C VAL A 108 -1.85 14.98 -4.16
N THR A 109 -2.43 15.38 -5.29
CA THR A 109 -3.29 16.57 -5.42
C THR A 109 -4.69 16.32 -4.87
N SER A 110 -5.23 15.10 -4.99
CA SER A 110 -6.51 14.66 -4.39
C SER A 110 -6.43 14.53 -2.86
N MET A 111 -5.24 14.69 -2.26
CA MET A 111 -5.09 14.88 -0.82
C MET A 111 -5.45 16.32 -0.43
N GLU A 112 -6.58 16.82 -0.94
CA GLU A 112 -7.27 17.91 -0.26
C GLU A 112 -7.74 17.33 1.07
N TYR A 113 -7.24 17.90 2.17
CA TYR A 113 -7.79 17.66 3.49
C TYR A 113 -9.25 18.12 3.44
N ASP A 114 -10.16 17.18 3.20
CA ASP A 114 -11.57 17.43 3.33
C ASP A 114 -11.82 17.70 4.82
N GLY A 115 -12.02 18.97 5.16
CA GLY A 115 -12.46 19.41 6.47
C GLY A 115 -13.92 19.01 6.77
N SER A 116 -14.44 17.96 6.14
CA SER A 116 -15.72 17.34 6.44
C SER A 116 -15.59 16.38 7.62
N ASN A 117 -15.20 16.92 8.78
CA ASN A 117 -15.36 16.22 10.07
C ASN A 117 -16.84 16.07 10.51
N ASP A 118 -17.80 16.31 9.62
CA ASP A 118 -19.23 16.16 9.86
C ASP A 118 -19.85 15.02 9.03
N ILE A 119 -19.07 13.97 8.73
CA ILE A 119 -19.57 12.73 8.13
C ILE A 119 -19.63 11.62 9.19
N ASP A 120 -20.78 11.58 9.86
CA ASP A 120 -21.41 10.46 10.56
C ASP A 120 -20.67 9.81 11.75
N ASP A 121 -20.72 10.50 12.90
CA ASP A 121 -20.39 9.96 14.23
C ASP A 121 -21.15 8.67 14.58
N GLU A 122 -22.32 8.42 14.00
CA GLU A 122 -23.11 7.22 14.32
C GLU A 122 -22.44 5.96 13.76
N GLN A 123 -21.91 5.99 12.53
CA GLN A 123 -21.22 4.85 11.95
C GLN A 123 -19.89 4.54 12.67
N ASP A 124 -19.15 5.57 13.10
CA ASP A 124 -17.95 5.40 13.95
C ASP A 124 -18.32 4.83 15.33
N LEU A 125 -19.36 5.36 15.97
CA LEU A 125 -19.87 4.87 17.24
C LEU A 125 -20.34 3.41 17.14
N GLN A 126 -21.12 3.06 16.11
CA GLN A 126 -21.56 1.68 15.88
C GLN A 126 -20.37 0.74 15.61
N SER A 127 -19.34 1.21 14.90
CA SER A 127 -18.13 0.44 14.66
C SER A 127 -17.36 0.16 15.95
N LYS A 128 -17.22 1.16 16.82
CA LYS A 128 -16.61 1.02 18.16
C LYS A 128 -17.41 0.10 19.07
N ILE A 129 -18.75 0.23 19.07
CA ILE A 129 -19.65 -0.65 19.83
C ILE A 129 -19.52 -2.10 19.34
N LEU A 130 -19.42 -2.31 18.03
CA LEU A 130 -19.25 -3.64 17.46
C LEU A 130 -17.90 -4.24 17.85
N GLU A 131 -16.82 -3.45 17.79
CA GLU A 131 -15.48 -3.88 18.21
C GLU A 131 -15.46 -4.27 19.70
N ASP A 132 -16.05 -3.46 20.58
CA ASP A 132 -16.13 -3.75 22.01
C ASP A 132 -16.98 -5.01 22.30
N LYS A 133 -18.10 -5.21 21.59
CA LYS A 133 -18.90 -6.44 21.68
C LYS A 133 -18.10 -7.67 21.28
N ILE A 134 -17.34 -7.59 20.19
CA ILE A 134 -16.49 -8.69 19.70
C ILE A 134 -15.38 -8.97 20.72
N TYR A 135 -14.71 -7.94 21.22
CA TYR A 135 -13.67 -8.06 22.24
C TYR A 135 -14.21 -8.69 23.54
N SER A 136 -15.33 -8.19 24.04
CA SER A 136 -16.00 -8.68 25.24
C SER A 136 -16.40 -10.16 25.09
N THR A 137 -16.92 -10.53 23.92
CA THR A 137 -17.30 -11.92 23.61
C THR A 137 -16.08 -12.84 23.59
N HIS A 138 -15.00 -12.47 22.88
CA HIS A 138 -13.77 -13.25 22.87
C HIS A 138 -13.15 -13.39 24.26
N LYS A 139 -13.14 -12.31 25.05
CA LYS A 139 -12.66 -12.32 26.44
C LYS A 139 -13.50 -13.26 27.29
N GLY A 140 -14.83 -13.22 27.16
CA GLY A 140 -15.74 -14.15 27.83
C GLY A 140 -15.45 -15.61 27.49
N MET A 141 -15.21 -15.93 26.21
CA MET A 141 -14.87 -17.29 25.77
C MET A 141 -13.55 -17.79 26.36
N ILE A 142 -12.54 -16.92 26.45
CA ILE A 142 -11.25 -17.23 27.07
C ILE A 142 -11.44 -17.56 28.55
N GLU A 143 -12.24 -16.78 29.29
CA GLU A 143 -12.50 -17.01 30.72
C GLU A 143 -13.35 -18.27 30.97
N ILE A 144 -14.35 -18.54 30.13
CA ILE A 144 -15.10 -19.80 30.17
C ILE A 144 -14.14 -20.98 29.98
N TYR A 145 -13.27 -20.91 28.97
CA TYR A 145 -12.28 -21.97 28.75
C TYR A 145 -11.33 -22.11 29.94
N ARG A 146 -10.84 -21.01 30.52
CA ARG A 146 -10.01 -20.99 31.75
C ARG A 146 -10.68 -21.78 32.88
N SER A 147 -11.99 -21.60 33.08
CA SER A 147 -12.76 -22.28 34.14
C SER A 147 -12.98 -23.78 33.88
N GLN A 148 -12.94 -24.23 32.62
CA GLN A 148 -13.19 -25.62 32.23
C GLN A 148 -11.94 -26.50 32.28
N ILE A 149 -10.74 -25.89 32.37
CA ILE A 149 -9.49 -26.65 32.44
C ILE A 149 -9.36 -27.29 33.83
N SER A 150 -9.50 -28.61 33.89
CA SER A 150 -9.32 -29.40 35.12
C SER A 150 -7.86 -29.78 35.39
N ASP A 151 -7.05 -29.94 34.35
CA ASP A 151 -5.64 -30.33 34.48
C ASP A 151 -4.75 -29.11 34.78
N ASN A 152 -3.96 -29.21 35.85
CA ASN A 152 -3.00 -28.21 36.26
C ASN A 152 -1.95 -27.92 35.16
N VAL A 153 -1.50 -28.94 34.42
CA VAL A 153 -0.49 -28.74 33.36
C VAL A 153 -1.07 -27.88 32.23
N HIS A 154 -2.26 -28.23 31.75
CA HIS A 154 -2.96 -27.46 30.72
C HIS A 154 -3.27 -26.04 31.19
N ARG A 155 -3.57 -25.84 32.48
CA ARG A 155 -3.81 -24.50 33.04
C ARG A 155 -2.55 -23.64 32.98
N ILE A 156 -1.40 -24.18 33.39
CA ILE A 156 -0.12 -23.45 33.37
C ILE A 156 0.28 -23.09 31.94
N VAL A 157 0.10 -24.01 30.98
CA VAL A 157 0.39 -23.76 29.57
C VAL A 157 -0.54 -22.71 28.98
N PHE A 158 -1.82 -22.73 29.38
CA PHE A 158 -2.80 -21.72 28.97
C PHE A 158 -2.47 -20.33 29.52
N GLU A 159 -2.13 -20.21 30.81
CA GLU A 159 -1.68 -18.96 31.42
C GLU A 159 -0.42 -18.41 30.75
N ALA A 160 0.54 -19.28 30.39
CA ALA A 160 1.72 -18.87 29.64
C ALA A 160 1.37 -18.32 28.24
N TYR A 161 0.35 -18.89 27.59
CA TYR A 161 -0.10 -18.46 26.27
C TYR A 161 -0.88 -17.14 26.30
N ILE A 162 -1.88 -17.02 27.18
CA ILE A 162 -2.78 -15.86 27.26
C ILE A 162 -2.21 -14.73 28.11
N ASP A 163 -1.79 -15.02 29.35
CA ASP A 163 -1.44 -13.98 30.32
C ASP A 163 0.01 -13.52 30.14
N LYS A 164 0.94 -14.43 29.81
CA LYS A 164 2.37 -14.11 29.61
C LYS A 164 2.75 -13.80 28.15
N GLY A 165 1.84 -14.02 27.21
CA GLY A 165 2.04 -13.67 25.80
C GLY A 165 3.01 -14.56 25.03
N TYR A 166 3.31 -15.78 25.49
CA TYR A 166 4.15 -16.73 24.76
C TYR A 166 3.40 -17.40 23.60
N THR A 167 3.05 -16.62 22.57
CA THR A 167 2.16 -17.05 21.48
C THR A 167 2.83 -17.91 20.41
N THR A 168 4.17 -17.92 20.35
CA THR A 168 4.94 -18.66 19.35
C THR A 168 5.51 -19.96 19.91
N ALA A 169 5.59 -21.01 19.07
CA ALA A 169 6.11 -22.32 19.50
C ALA A 169 7.56 -22.23 20.02
N ARG A 170 8.39 -21.35 19.45
CA ARG A 170 9.78 -21.13 19.91
C ARG A 170 9.84 -20.47 21.29
N ALA A 171 9.03 -19.43 21.52
CA ALA A 171 8.99 -18.74 22.80
C ALA A 171 8.43 -19.64 23.91
N MET A 172 7.37 -20.38 23.59
CA MET A 172 6.75 -21.34 24.51
C MET A 172 7.70 -22.50 24.86
N ALA A 173 8.40 -23.04 23.86
CA ALA A 173 9.41 -24.08 24.06
C ALA A 173 10.55 -23.63 24.98
N LYS A 174 11.06 -22.41 24.79
CA LYS A 174 12.09 -21.83 25.64
C LYS A 174 11.61 -21.59 27.07
N TYR A 175 10.34 -21.18 27.23
CA TYR A 175 9.77 -20.89 28.54
C TYR A 175 9.58 -22.16 29.39
N PHE A 176 9.15 -23.27 28.77
CA PHE A 176 8.91 -24.54 29.46
C PHE A 176 10.07 -25.54 29.40
N ASP A 177 11.15 -25.20 28.70
CA ASP A 177 12.28 -26.10 28.41
C ASP A 177 11.83 -27.43 27.75
N ILE A 178 11.00 -27.32 26.72
CA ILE A 178 10.46 -28.46 25.96
C ILE A 178 10.81 -28.36 24.47
N PRO A 179 10.75 -29.46 23.71
CA PRO A 179 10.91 -29.42 22.25
C PRO A 179 9.89 -28.48 21.58
N VAL A 180 10.34 -27.76 20.54
CA VAL A 180 9.51 -26.84 19.75
C VAL A 180 8.29 -27.53 19.15
N THR A 181 8.42 -28.80 18.77
CA THR A 181 7.33 -29.62 18.25
C THR A 181 6.24 -29.83 19.30
N SER A 182 6.60 -30.21 20.52
CA SER A 182 5.67 -30.36 21.64
C SER A 182 4.96 -29.05 21.97
N ALA A 183 5.70 -27.94 22.03
CA ALA A 183 5.13 -26.61 22.23
C ALA A 183 4.13 -26.21 21.13
N HIS A 184 4.43 -26.58 19.87
CA HIS A 184 3.51 -26.35 18.76
C HIS A 184 2.18 -27.11 18.94
N TYR A 185 2.22 -28.38 19.38
CA TYR A 185 1.01 -29.16 19.63
C TYR A 185 0.17 -28.57 20.77
N LEU A 186 0.81 -28.13 21.86
CA LEU A 186 0.11 -27.48 22.97
C LEU A 186 -0.62 -26.21 22.54
N ILE A 187 0.04 -25.34 21.78
CA ILE A 187 -0.59 -24.10 21.24
C ILE A 187 -1.73 -24.46 20.29
N LYS A 188 -1.52 -25.47 19.43
CA LYS A 188 -2.53 -25.93 18.48
C LYS A 188 -3.77 -26.45 19.20
N GLU A 189 -3.59 -27.21 20.27
CA GLU A 189 -4.67 -27.75 21.08
C GLU A 189 -5.50 -26.64 21.75
N ILE A 190 -4.84 -25.65 22.39
CA ILE A 190 -5.52 -24.49 22.97
C ILE A 190 -6.40 -23.79 21.92
N LYS A 191 -5.84 -23.52 20.73
CA LYS A 191 -6.56 -22.89 19.62
C LYS A 191 -7.76 -23.72 19.15
N GLN A 192 -7.59 -25.04 19.05
CA GLN A 192 -8.68 -25.93 18.64
C GLN A 192 -9.80 -25.98 19.68
N ASN A 193 -9.48 -26.00 20.97
CA ASN A 193 -10.47 -26.03 22.04
C ASN A 193 -11.26 -24.72 22.11
N LEU A 194 -10.59 -23.56 21.97
CA LEU A 194 -11.26 -22.27 21.89
C LEU A 194 -12.21 -22.17 20.69
N ARG A 195 -11.81 -22.67 19.51
CA ARG A 195 -12.68 -22.71 18.33
C ARG A 195 -13.90 -23.61 18.52
N LYS A 196 -13.73 -24.77 19.15
CA LYS A 196 -14.85 -25.67 19.49
C LYS A 196 -15.82 -25.00 20.46
N LEU A 197 -15.30 -24.27 21.45
CA LEU A 197 -16.11 -23.52 22.39
C LEU A 197 -16.92 -22.44 21.66
N GLN A 198 -16.26 -21.63 20.84
CA GLN A 198 -16.89 -20.59 20.02
C GLN A 198 -18.04 -21.16 19.17
N TYR A 199 -17.77 -22.23 18.41
CA TYR A 199 -18.78 -22.88 17.58
C TYR A 199 -20.01 -23.35 18.38
N ARG A 200 -19.82 -23.90 19.59
CA ARG A 200 -20.93 -24.33 20.45
C ARG A 200 -21.83 -23.17 20.86
N TYR A 201 -21.25 -22.04 21.25
CA TYR A 201 -22.05 -20.88 21.68
C TYR A 201 -22.71 -20.16 20.50
N GLU A 202 -22.05 -20.08 19.34
CA GLU A 202 -22.66 -19.54 18.12
C GLU A 202 -23.83 -20.42 17.64
N ALA A 203 -23.69 -21.74 17.70
CA ALA A 203 -24.77 -22.67 17.33
C ALA A 203 -25.98 -22.59 18.27
N ILE A 204 -25.76 -22.34 19.56
CA ILE A 204 -26.84 -22.13 20.54
C ILE A 204 -27.53 -20.77 20.35
N SER A 205 -26.78 -19.73 19.98
CA SER A 205 -27.35 -18.39 19.72
C SER A 205 -28.21 -18.31 18.45
N ASN A 206 -28.05 -19.26 17.52
CA ASN A 206 -28.77 -19.31 16.24
C ASN A 206 -30.02 -20.23 16.26
N ASN A 207 -30.31 -20.87 17.40
CA ASN A 207 -31.52 -21.65 17.66
C ASN A 207 -32.43 -20.93 18.65
#